data_AF-A0A975FDM4-F1
#
_entry.id   AF-A0A975FDM4-F1
#
_cell.length_a   1.000
_cell.length_b   1.000
_cell.length_c   1.000
_cell.angle_alpha   90.00
_cell.angle_beta   90.00
_cell.angle_gamma   90.00
#
_symmetry.space_group_name_H-M   'P 1'
#
loop_
_entity.id
_entity.type
_entity.pdbx_description
1 polymer ?
#
loop_
_entity_poly.entity_id
_entity_poly.type
_entity_poly.pdbx_seq_one_letter_code
_entity_poly.pdbx_strand_id
1 'polypeptide(L)'
;MSDGNQFQDRYHIRFRGRRTTVTLDKILSELIAMSFGLTPDRADYHSTVQQWLQATLTDKLGENVPGGSHISQYARKYAIEEIARRELVEQLWDWRLQGG
;
A
#
# COMPACT_ATOMS: atom_id res chain seq x y z
N MET A 1 -5.91 19.93 -20.15
CA MET A 1 -4.72 19.29 -19.55
C MET A 1 -5.18 18.65 -18.27
N SER A 2 -4.89 17.37 -18.08
CA SER A 2 -5.70 16.44 -17.30
C SER A 2 -5.68 16.66 -15.78
N ASP A 3 -6.83 17.03 -15.20
CA ASP A 3 -7.16 16.91 -13.77
C ASP A 3 -7.36 15.45 -13.37
N GLY A 4 -6.34 14.62 -13.64
CA GLY A 4 -6.31 13.23 -13.24
C GLY A 4 -5.62 13.11 -11.90
N ASN A 5 -6.40 12.85 -10.84
CA ASN A 5 -6.00 12.08 -9.65
C ASN A 5 -5.65 12.86 -8.36
N GLN A 6 -6.52 13.77 -7.89
CA GLN A 6 -6.44 14.35 -6.52
C GLN A 6 -6.56 13.30 -5.39
N PHE A 7 -7.00 12.09 -5.73
CA PHE A 7 -7.31 11.01 -4.78
C PHE A 7 -6.26 9.90 -4.72
N GLN A 8 -5.12 10.02 -5.40
CA GLN A 8 -4.05 9.02 -5.26
C GLN A 8 -2.68 9.66 -5.09
N ASP A 9 -1.91 9.04 -4.21
CA ASP A 9 -0.51 9.33 -4.01
C ASP A 9 0.36 8.38 -4.84
N ARG A 10 1.48 8.91 -5.31
CA ARG A 10 2.48 8.17 -6.09
C ARG A 10 3.75 8.02 -5.29
N TYR A 11 4.16 6.78 -5.08
CA TYR A 11 5.35 6.42 -4.33
C TYR A 11 6.40 5.80 -5.25
N HIS A 12 7.68 6.07 -4.97
CA HIS A 12 8.80 5.50 -5.68
C HIS A 12 9.58 4.58 -4.76
N ILE A 13 9.39 3.27 -4.96
CA ILE A 13 10.10 2.22 -4.23
C ILE A 13 11.11 1.56 -5.15
N ARG A 14 12.00 0.75 -4.58
CA ARG A 14 13.04 0.01 -5.30
C ARG A 14 12.86 -1.48 -5.09
N PHE A 15 12.79 -2.20 -6.21
CA PHE A 15 12.82 -3.66 -6.23
C PHE A 15 14.01 -4.13 -7.03
N ARG A 16 14.89 -4.96 -6.43
CA ARG A 16 16.11 -5.45 -7.08
C ARG A 16 16.95 -4.32 -7.73
N GLY A 17 17.05 -3.18 -7.04
CA GLY A 17 17.74 -1.98 -7.54
C GLY A 17 17.00 -1.18 -8.61
N ARG A 18 15.87 -1.67 -9.13
CA ARG A 18 15.03 -0.96 -10.11
C ARG A 18 13.98 -0.10 -9.41
N ARG A 19 13.85 1.16 -9.83
CA ARG A 19 12.76 2.05 -9.39
C ARG A 19 11.42 1.55 -9.95
N THR A 20 10.45 1.38 -9.05
CA THR A 20 9.07 1.01 -9.35
C THR A 20 8.14 2.07 -8.79
N THR A 21 7.18 2.49 -9.61
CA THR A 21 6.15 3.45 -9.19
C THR A 21 4.94 2.69 -8.70
N VAL A 22 4.51 2.99 -7.48
CA VAL A 22 3.29 2.47 -6.87
C VAL A 22 2.33 3.62 -6.68
N THR A 23 1.05 3.39 -6.96
CA THR A 23 -0.02 4.35 -6.71
C THR A 23 -0.92 3.81 -5.63
N LEU A 24 -1.18 4.60 -4.59
CA LEU A 24 -2.06 4.25 -3.49
C LEU A 24 -3.13 5.33 -3.35
N ASP A 25 -4.33 4.93 -2.93
CA ASP A 25 -5.39 5.89 -2.61
C ASP A 25 -4.94 6.84 -1.49
N LYS A 26 -5.32 8.11 -1.57
CA LYS A 26 -4.90 9.13 -0.60
C LYS A 26 -5.39 8.81 0.82
N ILE A 27 -6.64 8.35 0.96
CA ILE A 27 -7.20 7.97 2.26
C ILE A 27 -6.42 6.78 2.84
N LEU A 28 -6.08 5.79 2.00
CA LEU A 28 -5.26 4.67 2.46
C LEU A 28 -3.87 5.14 2.89
N SER A 29 -3.25 6.07 2.15
CA SER A 29 -1.96 6.63 2.53
C SER A 29 -2.02 7.39 3.86
N GLU A 30 -3.07 8.18 4.08
CA GLU A 30 -3.37 8.88 5.34
C GLU A 30 -3.55 7.89 6.51
N LEU A 31 -4.37 6.86 6.32
CA LEU A 31 -4.64 5.86 7.36
C LEU A 31 -3.39 5.06 7.74
N ILE A 32 -2.53 4.73 6.77
CA ILE A 32 -1.24 4.09 7.04
C ILE A 32 -0.35 5.02 7.88
N ALA A 33 -0.19 6.28 7.50
CA ALA A 33 0.62 7.20 8.31
C ALA A 33 0.07 7.34 9.74
N MET A 34 -1.25 7.39 9.88
CA MET A 34 -1.92 7.43 11.18
C MET A 34 -1.72 6.14 12.00
N SER A 35 -1.59 4.97 11.38
CA SER A 35 -1.26 3.73 12.11
C SER A 35 0.14 3.79 12.75
N PHE A 36 1.03 4.63 12.22
CA PHE A 36 2.34 4.96 12.80
C PHE A 36 2.33 6.18 13.73
N GLY A 37 1.15 6.71 14.09
CA GLY A 37 1.00 7.87 14.98
C GLY A 37 1.33 9.22 14.32
N LEU A 38 1.39 9.27 12.99
CA LEU A 38 1.60 10.52 12.25
C LEU A 38 0.27 11.12 11.80
N THR A 39 0.23 12.45 11.76
CA THR A 39 -0.89 13.19 11.17
C THR A 39 -0.55 13.57 9.71
N PRO A 40 -1.54 13.59 8.79
CA PRO A 40 -1.30 13.86 7.36
C PRO A 40 -0.68 15.23 7.02
N ASP A 41 -0.73 16.19 7.94
CA ASP A 41 -0.16 17.53 7.81
C ASP A 41 1.35 17.59 8.11
N ARG A 42 1.93 16.50 8.63
CA ARG A 42 3.37 16.45 8.91
C ARG A 42 4.19 16.24 7.64
N ALA A 43 5.34 16.89 7.57
CA ALA A 43 6.25 16.80 6.43
C ALA A 43 6.83 15.39 6.20
N ASP A 44 6.89 14.54 7.24
CA ASP A 44 7.40 13.17 7.16
C ASP A 44 6.36 12.14 6.67
N TYR A 45 5.09 12.53 6.57
CA TYR A 45 3.95 11.73 6.09
C TYR A 45 4.29 10.84 4.89
N HIS A 46 4.67 11.46 3.78
CA HIS A 46 4.86 10.77 2.51
C HIS A 46 6.06 9.81 2.57
N SER A 47 7.12 10.19 3.30
CA SER A 47 8.33 9.38 3.44
C SER A 47 8.07 8.12 4.26
N THR A 48 7.24 8.20 5.29
CA THR A 48 6.84 7.06 6.12
C THR A 48 6.03 6.05 5.31
N VAL A 49 5.03 6.52 4.56
CA VAL A 49 4.22 5.63 3.70
C VAL A 49 5.09 4.98 2.62
N GLN A 50 6.04 5.71 2.04
CA GLN A 50 6.99 5.14 1.07
C GLN A 50 7.86 4.03 1.69
N GLN A 51 8.38 4.24 2.90
CA GLN A 51 9.21 3.28 3.60
C GLN A 51 8.41 2.03 3.99
N TRP A 52 7.18 2.22 4.48
CA TRP A 52 6.27 1.12 4.79
C TRP A 52 5.94 0.32 3.52
N LEU A 53 5.59 0.97 2.40
CA LEU A 53 5.33 0.30 1.12
C LEU A 53 6.56 -0.50 0.65
N GLN A 54 7.75 0.08 0.75
CA GLN A 54 9.00 -0.61 0.41
C GLN A 54 9.17 -1.87 1.24
N ALA A 55 9.07 -1.78 2.57
CA ALA A 55 9.26 -2.91 3.47
C ALA A 55 8.19 -3.99 3.26
N THR A 56 6.92 -3.61 3.28
CA THR A 56 5.78 -4.53 3.19
C THR A 56 5.75 -5.28 1.85
N LEU A 57 5.92 -4.58 0.73
CA LEU A 57 5.92 -5.25 -0.57
C LEU A 57 7.15 -6.16 -0.72
N THR A 58 8.29 -5.79 -0.13
CA THR A 58 9.49 -6.64 -0.15
C THR A 58 9.31 -7.91 0.67
N ASP A 59 8.74 -7.78 1.86
CA ASP A 59 8.42 -8.92 2.73
C ASP A 59 7.41 -9.87 2.07
N LYS A 60 6.28 -9.34 1.59
CA LYS A 60 5.15 -10.15 1.12
C LYS A 60 5.31 -10.76 -0.26
N LEU A 61 5.97 -10.06 -1.18
CA LEU A 61 6.13 -10.51 -2.57
C LEU A 61 7.51 -11.15 -2.83
N GLY A 62 8.43 -11.01 -1.87
CA GLY A 62 9.80 -11.46 -2.01
C GLY A 62 10.42 -10.88 -3.28
N GLU A 63 11.03 -11.76 -4.08
CA GLU A 63 11.72 -11.33 -5.27
C GLU A 63 10.87 -11.33 -6.55
N ASN A 64 9.68 -11.93 -6.53
CA ASN A 64 8.81 -12.10 -7.70
C ASN A 64 7.81 -10.94 -7.85
N VAL A 65 8.31 -9.71 -7.77
CA VAL A 65 7.45 -8.53 -7.77
C VAL A 65 6.89 -8.28 -9.17
N PRO A 66 5.55 -8.31 -9.34
CA PRO A 66 4.94 -8.02 -10.62
C PRO A 66 5.11 -6.53 -10.96
N GLY A 67 5.38 -6.23 -12.23
CA GLY A 67 5.45 -4.85 -12.71
C GLY A 67 4.08 -4.21 -12.90
N GLY A 68 4.07 -2.89 -13.12
CA GLY A 68 2.90 -2.17 -13.64
C GLY A 68 1.72 -2.08 -12.68
N SER A 69 0.49 -2.17 -13.20
CA SER A 69 -0.74 -2.00 -12.40
C SER A 69 -0.90 -3.03 -11.29
N HIS A 70 -0.26 -4.20 -11.41
CA HIS A 70 -0.37 -5.28 -10.43
C HIS A 70 0.26 -4.91 -9.09
N ILE A 71 1.41 -4.21 -9.07
CA ILE A 71 2.03 -3.82 -7.80
C ILE A 71 1.17 -2.82 -7.02
N SER A 72 0.49 -1.90 -7.70
CA SER A 72 -0.45 -0.96 -7.05
C SER A 72 -1.66 -1.69 -6.46
N GLN A 73 -2.10 -2.79 -7.06
CA GLN A 73 -3.18 -3.61 -6.49
C GLN A 73 -2.71 -4.34 -5.21
N TYR A 74 -1.49 -4.89 -5.21
CA TYR A 74 -0.91 -5.48 -4.00
C TYR A 74 -0.70 -4.44 -2.90
N ALA A 75 -0.20 -3.25 -3.24
CA ALA A 75 -0.04 -2.14 -2.30
C ALA A 75 -1.38 -1.77 -1.64
N ARG A 76 -2.45 -1.65 -2.43
CA ARG A 76 -3.80 -1.41 -1.90
C ARG A 76 -4.26 -2.54 -0.98
N LYS A 77 -4.09 -3.80 -1.39
CA LYS A 77 -4.46 -4.96 -0.59
C LYS A 77 -3.76 -4.93 0.78
N TYR A 78 -2.44 -4.77 0.80
CA TYR A 78 -1.68 -4.76 2.05
C TYR A 78 -1.96 -3.52 2.89
N ALA A 79 -2.27 -2.38 2.27
CA ALA A 79 -2.68 -1.20 3.02
C ALA A 79 -4.01 -1.44 3.74
N ILE A 80 -4.96 -2.10 3.07
CA ILE A 80 -6.23 -2.52 3.68
C ILE A 80 -5.97 -3.51 4.82
N GLU A 81 -5.10 -4.51 4.63
CA GLU A 81 -4.79 -5.50 5.68
C GLU A 81 -4.13 -4.87 6.92
N GLU A 82 -3.28 -3.86 6.74
CA GLU A 82 -2.62 -3.12 7.84
C GLU A 82 -3.62 -2.29 8.66
N ILE A 83 -4.56 -1.61 8.00
CA ILE A 83 -5.55 -0.74 8.67
C ILE A 83 -6.79 -1.51 9.14
N ALA A 84 -7.08 -2.65 8.53
CA ALA A 84 -8.23 -3.46 8.89
C ALA A 84 -7.98 -4.11 10.24
N ARG A 85 -9.05 -4.25 11.02
CA ARG A 85 -9.02 -5.12 12.21
C ARG A 85 -8.65 -6.53 11.75
N ARG A 86 -7.65 -7.12 12.39
CA ARG A 86 -7.12 -8.44 12.05
C ARG A 86 -8.22 -9.49 11.90
N GLU A 87 -9.23 -9.43 12.75
CA GLU A 87 -10.39 -10.33 12.75
C GLU A 87 -11.21 -10.25 11.44
N LEU A 88 -11.32 -9.07 10.82
CA LEU A 88 -12.04 -8.89 9.55
C LEU A 88 -11.23 -9.43 8.36
N VAL A 89 -9.90 -9.33 8.42
CA VAL A 89 -9.01 -9.86 7.38
C VAL A 89 -9.07 -11.39 7.39
N GLU A 90 -9.00 -12.01 8.58
CA GLU A 90 -9.11 -13.46 8.76
C GLU A 90 -10.46 -13.99 8.23
N GLN A 91 -11.58 -13.34 8.56
CA GLN A 91 -12.91 -13.71 8.05
C GLN A 91 -13.02 -13.64 6.51
N LEU A 92 -12.45 -12.61 5.88
CA LEU A 92 -12.47 -12.49 4.42
C LEU A 92 -11.67 -13.62 3.75
N TRP A 93 -10.51 -13.98 4.32
CA TRP A 93 -9.69 -15.08 3.81
C TRP A 93 -10.37 -16.42 3.99
N ASP A 94 -10.99 -16.67 5.14
CA ASP A 94 -11.76 -17.88 5.39
C ASP A 94 -12.89 -18.04 4.37
N TRP A 95 -13.63 -16.96 4.08
CA TRP A 95 -14.69 -16.98 3.06
C TRP A 95 -14.14 -17.29 1.65
N ARG A 96 -13.02 -16.67 1.26
CA ARG A 96 -12.41 -16.91 -0.08
C ARG A 96 -11.87 -18.33 -0.24
N LEU A 97 -11.30 -18.90 0.83
CA LEU A 97 -10.76 -20.26 0.82
C LEU A 97 -11.87 -21.32 0.78
N GLN A 98 -13.09 -20.98 1.18
CA GLN A 98 -14.26 -21.84 1.08
C GLN A 98 -14.93 -21.83 -0.31
N GLY A 99 -14.39 -21.06 -1.27
CA GLY A 99 -14.83 -21.10 -2.67
C GLY A 99 -16.19 -20.43 -2.91
N GLY A 100 -16.36 -19.22 -2.36
CA GLY A 100 -17.60 -18.43 -2.39
C GLY A 100 -18.31 -18.29 -3.74
#